data_AF-A0A8H5N3D1-F1
#
_entry.id   AF-A0A8H5N3D1-F1
#
_cell.length_a   1.000
_cell.length_b   1.000
_cell.length_c   1.000
_cell.angle_alpha   90.00
_cell.angle_beta   90.00
_cell.angle_gamma   90.00
#
_symmetry.space_group_name_H-M   'P 1'
#
loop_
_entity.id
_entity.type
_entity.pdbx_description
1 polymer ?
#
loop_
_entity_poly.entity_id
_entity_poly.type
_entity_poly.pdbx_seq_one_letter_code
_entity_poly.pdbx_strand_id
1 'polypeptide(L)'
;MGRLDNDNWLYPGDSLTSESGSNEFRMQEDGKIAIYWEGEFVWQNTEDQRDDIKGIHLQDDGNFVLYTHDDEAVWSSDTCGQGDEVYLVVQDDGNVVLYKGEDDEAEAVWATSTNQI
;
A
#
# COMPACT_ATOMS: atom_id res chain seq x y z
N MET A 1 12.02 -6.48 6.09
CA MET A 1 11.01 -5.41 5.91
C MET A 1 10.66 -5.32 4.44
N GLY A 2 9.37 -5.40 4.11
CA GLY A 2 8.88 -5.15 2.74
C GLY A 2 8.53 -3.67 2.59
N ARG A 3 8.95 -3.05 1.48
CA ARG A 3 8.49 -1.73 1.06
C ARG A 3 8.12 -1.77 -0.42
N LEU A 4 7.23 -0.89 -0.84
CA LEU A 4 6.97 -0.63 -2.26
C LEU A 4 7.66 0.67 -2.64
N ASP A 5 8.66 0.58 -3.50
CA ASP A 5 9.39 1.74 -4.02
C ASP A 5 8.63 2.41 -5.17
N ASN A 6 8.98 3.67 -5.45
CA ASN A 6 8.43 4.42 -6.57
C ASN A 6 8.53 3.67 -7.91
N ASP A 7 7.57 3.89 -8.81
CA ASP A 7 7.37 3.21 -10.10
C ASP A 7 7.13 1.69 -10.02
N ASN A 8 6.81 1.16 -8.84
CA ASN A 8 6.55 -0.27 -8.66
C ASN A 8 5.10 -0.59 -8.35
N TRP A 9 4.76 -1.83 -8.71
CA TRP A 9 3.43 -2.38 -8.57
C TRP A 9 3.36 -3.41 -7.44
N LEU A 10 2.21 -3.46 -6.79
CA LEU A 10 1.75 -4.57 -5.98
C LEU A 10 0.60 -5.25 -6.72
N TYR A 11 0.84 -6.42 -7.30
CA TYR A 11 -0.16 -7.17 -8.06
C TYR A 11 -1.01 -8.06 -7.16
N PRO A 12 -2.20 -8.52 -7.59
CA PRO A 12 -2.96 -9.55 -6.91
C PRO A 12 -2.10 -10.76 -6.56
N GLY A 13 -2.07 -11.12 -5.27
CA GLY A 13 -1.22 -12.15 -4.70
C GLY A 13 0.00 -11.62 -3.95
N ASP A 14 0.47 -10.41 -4.27
CA ASP A 14 1.63 -9.79 -3.63
C ASP A 14 1.27 -9.17 -2.26
N SER A 15 2.27 -9.07 -1.39
CA SER A 15 2.14 -8.38 -0.11
C SER A 15 3.44 -7.73 0.37
N LEU A 16 3.27 -6.79 1.29
CA LEU A 16 4.33 -6.15 2.06
C LEU A 16 4.17 -6.55 3.52
N THR A 17 5.28 -6.88 4.18
CA THR A 17 5.28 -7.20 5.61
C THR A 17 6.09 -6.19 6.41
N SER A 18 5.68 -5.95 7.65
CA SER A 18 6.44 -5.17 8.60
C SER A 18 7.82 -5.80 8.90
N GLU A 19 8.69 -5.06 9.57
CA GLU A 19 10.05 -5.54 9.86
C GLU A 19 10.04 -6.80 10.73
N SER A 20 9.19 -6.84 11.75
CA SER A 20 8.98 -8.02 12.59
C SER A 20 8.25 -9.17 11.87
N GLY A 21 7.58 -8.87 10.75
CA GLY A 21 6.72 -9.80 10.02
C GLY A 21 5.36 -10.02 10.68
N SER A 22 5.00 -9.27 11.72
CA SER A 22 3.70 -9.39 12.39
C SER A 22 2.56 -8.82 11.55
N ASN A 23 2.81 -7.77 10.76
CA ASN A 23 1.77 -7.09 10.01
C ASN A 23 1.97 -7.27 8.51
N GLU A 24 0.88 -7.45 7.77
CA GLU A 24 0.89 -7.64 6.32
C GLU A 24 -0.14 -6.72 5.66
N PHE A 25 0.30 -5.99 4.64
CA PHE A 25 -0.57 -5.30 3.69
C PHE A 25 -0.56 -6.08 2.38
N ARG A 26 -1.73 -6.59 1.98
CA ARG A 26 -1.84 -7.55 0.88
C ARG A 26 -2.80 -7.06 -0.20
N MET A 27 -2.36 -7.17 -1.44
CA MET A 27 -3.24 -7.14 -2.60
C MET A 27 -3.77 -8.57 -2.80
N GLN A 28 -5.01 -8.83 -2.39
CA GLN A 28 -5.61 -10.16 -2.46
C GLN A 28 -5.93 -10.54 -3.92
N GLU A 29 -5.99 -11.85 -4.19
CA GLU A 29 -6.29 -12.38 -5.52
C GLU A 29 -7.69 -12.00 -6.04
N ASP A 30 -8.60 -11.65 -5.14
CA ASP A 30 -9.98 -11.25 -5.46
C ASP A 30 -10.16 -9.73 -5.64
N GLY A 31 -9.06 -9.01 -5.86
CA GLY A 31 -9.06 -7.58 -6.18
C GLY A 31 -9.24 -6.66 -4.98
N LYS A 32 -9.13 -7.20 -3.77
CA LYS A 32 -9.20 -6.44 -2.52
C LYS A 32 -7.84 -6.08 -1.97
N ILE A 33 -7.82 -5.08 -1.12
CA ILE A 33 -6.69 -4.74 -0.29
C ILE A 33 -7.04 -5.11 1.14
N ALA A 34 -6.20 -5.88 1.80
CA ALA A 34 -6.41 -6.32 3.17
C ALA A 34 -5.20 -6.08 4.07
N ILE A 35 -5.47 -5.88 5.36
CA ILE A 35 -4.48 -5.79 6.42
C ILE A 35 -4.64 -7.00 7.34
N TYR A 36 -3.50 -7.63 7.65
CA TYR A 36 -3.41 -8.71 8.63
C TYR A 36 -2.50 -8.31 9.79
N TRP A 37 -2.84 -8.77 10.99
CA TRP A 37 -2.09 -8.60 12.23
C TRP A 37 -1.85 -9.95 12.88
N GLU A 38 -0.59 -10.31 13.12
CA GLU A 38 -0.15 -11.64 13.55
C GLU A 38 -0.73 -12.78 12.70
N GLY A 39 -0.94 -12.52 11.41
CA GLY A 39 -1.56 -13.46 10.47
C GLY A 39 -3.09 -13.52 10.50
N GLU A 40 -3.73 -12.80 11.42
CA GLU A 40 -5.20 -12.70 11.51
C GLU A 40 -5.71 -11.55 10.64
N PHE A 41 -6.86 -11.75 9.99
CA PHE A 41 -7.51 -10.72 9.21
C PHE A 41 -8.04 -9.59 10.10
N VAL A 42 -7.73 -8.34 9.75
CA VAL A 42 -8.16 -7.17 10.51
C VAL A 42 -9.11 -6.28 9.73
N TRP A 43 -8.78 -5.98 8.47
CA TRP A 43 -9.53 -5.03 7.66
C TRP A 43 -9.37 -5.29 6.17
N GLN A 44 -10.37 -4.89 5.38
CA GLN A 44 -10.34 -4.83 3.92
C GLN A 44 -11.00 -3.55 3.40
N ASN A 45 -10.62 -3.10 2.20
CA ASN A 45 -11.15 -1.88 1.59
C ASN A 45 -12.62 -1.97 1.14
N THR A 46 -13.11 -3.17 0.79
CA THR A 46 -14.49 -3.39 0.34
C THR A 46 -14.92 -4.83 0.58
N GLU A 47 -16.23 -5.04 0.73
CA GLU A 47 -16.83 -6.38 0.82
C GLU A 47 -16.86 -7.09 -0.53
N ASP A 48 -17.03 -6.34 -1.61
CA ASP A 48 -17.22 -6.87 -2.96
C ASP A 48 -15.89 -7.26 -3.61
N GLN A 49 -15.87 -8.43 -4.23
CA GLN A 49 -14.75 -8.89 -5.05
C GLN A 49 -14.73 -8.14 -6.39
N ARG A 50 -13.52 -7.93 -6.91
CA ARG A 50 -13.27 -7.09 -8.09
C ARG A 50 -12.21 -7.74 -8.98
N ASP A 51 -12.63 -8.67 -9.83
CA ASP A 51 -11.75 -9.42 -10.74
C ASP A 51 -11.13 -8.54 -11.86
N ASP A 52 -11.58 -7.29 -11.99
CA ASP A 52 -11.06 -6.30 -12.95
C ASP A 52 -9.82 -5.56 -12.44
N ILE A 53 -9.40 -5.79 -11.19
CA ILE A 53 -8.29 -5.07 -10.57
C ILE A 53 -6.94 -5.60 -11.07
N LYS A 54 -6.14 -4.69 -11.61
CA LYS A 54 -4.76 -4.95 -12.03
C LYS A 54 -3.81 -4.98 -10.85
N GLY A 55 -4.01 -4.11 -9.87
CA GLY A 55 -3.13 -3.96 -8.71
C GLY A 55 -2.95 -2.50 -8.32
N ILE A 56 -2.05 -2.28 -7.37
CA ILE A 56 -1.73 -0.95 -6.86
C ILE A 56 -0.39 -0.50 -7.44
N HIS A 57 -0.32 0.75 -7.88
CA HIS A 57 0.88 1.37 -8.38
C HIS A 57 1.27 2.53 -7.48
N LEU A 58 2.51 2.53 -6.98
CA LEU A 58 3.13 3.75 -6.48
C LEU A 58 3.77 4.45 -7.68
N GLN A 59 3.07 5.45 -8.21
CA GLN A 59 3.44 6.15 -9.43
C GLN A 59 4.64 7.07 -9.21
N ASP A 60 5.44 7.29 -10.27
CA ASP A 60 6.60 8.22 -10.30
C ASP A 60 6.37 9.56 -9.61
N ASP A 61 5.15 10.12 -9.70
CA ASP A 61 4.81 11.40 -9.11
C ASP A 61 4.54 11.36 -7.59
N GLY A 62 4.67 10.19 -6.97
CA GLY A 62 4.46 9.91 -5.56
C GLY A 62 3.02 9.56 -5.20
N ASN A 63 2.14 9.35 -6.19
CA ASN A 63 0.75 8.98 -5.94
C ASN A 63 0.58 7.46 -5.80
N PHE A 64 -0.18 7.02 -4.80
CA PHE A 64 -0.47 5.60 -4.57
C PHE A 64 -1.88 5.27 -5.05
N VAL A 65 -1.99 4.49 -6.12
CA VAL A 65 -3.21 4.40 -6.92
C VAL A 65 -3.58 2.95 -7.22
N LEU A 66 -4.84 2.60 -6.98
CA LEU A 66 -5.43 1.32 -7.36
C LEU A 66 -5.96 1.38 -8.79
N TYR A 67 -5.54 0.45 -9.64
CA TYR A 67 -5.89 0.41 -11.06
C TYR A 67 -6.67 -0.83 -11.48
N THR A 68 -7.52 -0.67 -12.48
CA THR A 68 -8.11 -1.79 -13.24
C THR A 68 -7.17 -2.27 -14.35
N HIS A 69 -7.47 -3.40 -14.97
CA HIS A 69 -6.75 -3.91 -16.15
C HIS A 69 -6.83 -3.01 -17.38
N ASP A 70 -7.85 -2.15 -17.46
CA ASP A 70 -8.03 -1.15 -18.51
C ASP A 70 -7.30 0.18 -18.21
N ASP A 71 -6.41 0.18 -17.21
CA ASP A 71 -5.66 1.33 -16.71
C ASP A 71 -6.55 2.48 -16.19
N GLU A 72 -7.76 2.15 -15.71
CA GLU A 72 -8.64 3.10 -15.03
C GLU A 72 -8.29 3.20 -13.54
N ALA A 73 -8.13 4.42 -13.04
CA ALA A 73 -7.88 4.68 -11.62
C ALA A 73 -9.17 4.49 -10.81
N VAL A 74 -9.14 3.58 -9.84
CA VAL A 74 -10.27 3.23 -8.96
C VAL A 74 -10.25 4.06 -7.68
N TRP A 75 -9.06 4.24 -7.12
CA TRP A 75 -8.81 5.00 -5.89
C TRP A 75 -7.39 5.55 -5.90
N SER A 76 -7.17 6.68 -5.23
CA SER A 76 -5.90 7.42 -5.15
C SER A 76 -5.69 7.94 -3.72
N SER A 77 -4.44 7.96 -3.25
CA SER A 77 -4.05 8.62 -2.00
C SER A 77 -4.03 10.15 -2.10
N ASP A 78 -4.12 10.68 -3.33
CA ASP A 78 -4.02 12.11 -3.66
C ASP A 78 -2.70 12.73 -3.18
N THR A 79 -1.63 11.95 -3.31
CA THR A 79 -0.26 12.35 -2.96
C THR A 79 0.61 12.64 -4.18
N CYS A 80 0.00 12.99 -5.32
CA CYS A 80 0.75 13.41 -6.50
C CYS A 80 1.58 14.68 -6.21
N GLY A 81 2.75 14.77 -6.84
CA GLY A 81 3.69 15.88 -6.65
C GLY A 81 4.62 15.72 -5.45
N GLN A 82 4.63 14.56 -4.79
CA GLN A 82 5.61 14.26 -3.74
C GLN A 82 6.99 13.95 -4.32
N GLY A 83 7.09 13.56 -5.59
CA GLY A 83 8.37 13.45 -6.33
C GLY A 83 8.99 12.06 -6.27
N ASP A 84 10.27 11.97 -6.62
CA ASP A 84 10.90 10.72 -7.07
C ASP A 84 11.27 9.75 -5.92
N GLU A 85 11.49 10.24 -4.71
CA GLU A 85 11.91 9.44 -3.55
C GLU A 85 10.74 9.16 -2.61
N VAL A 86 9.77 8.38 -3.10
CA VAL A 86 8.58 8.01 -2.35
C VAL A 86 8.50 6.50 -2.23
N TYR A 87 8.15 6.01 -1.04
CA TYR A 87 8.00 4.58 -0.79
C TYR A 87 6.91 4.30 0.25
N LEU A 88 6.23 3.16 0.10
CA LEU A 88 5.22 2.67 1.03
C LEU A 88 5.82 1.64 1.98
N VAL A 89 5.52 1.76 3.27
CA VAL A 89 5.99 0.87 4.33
C VAL A 89 4.82 0.37 5.17
N VAL A 90 4.88 -0.92 5.53
CA VAL A 90 4.07 -1.49 6.62
C VAL A 90 4.88 -1.43 7.91
N GLN A 91 4.33 -0.78 8.93
CA GLN A 91 5.00 -0.58 10.22
C GLN A 91 4.58 -1.66 11.23
N ASP A 92 5.44 -1.91 12.23
CA ASP A 92 5.15 -2.89 13.29
C ASP A 92 3.99 -2.45 14.21
N ASP A 93 3.62 -1.18 14.19
CA ASP A 93 2.44 -0.65 14.89
C ASP A 93 1.12 -0.79 14.09
N GLY A 94 1.19 -1.40 12.90
CA GLY A 94 0.04 -1.66 12.03
C GLY A 94 -0.31 -0.54 11.07
N ASN A 95 0.48 0.53 11.04
CA ASN A 95 0.29 1.57 10.04
C ASN A 95 0.78 1.12 8.67
N VAL A 96 0.15 1.65 7.63
CA VAL A 96 0.72 1.67 6.28
C VAL A 96 0.97 3.12 5.92
N VAL A 97 2.24 3.46 5.69
CA VAL A 97 2.70 4.85 5.58
C VAL A 97 3.43 5.05 4.27
N LEU A 98 3.13 6.17 3.63
CA LEU A 98 3.83 6.66 2.46
C LEU A 98 4.85 7.71 2.95
N TYR A 99 6.11 7.40 2.74
CA TYR A 99 7.25 8.21 3.13
C TYR A 99 7.86 8.92 1.92
N LYS A 100 8.45 10.08 2.16
CA LYS A 100 9.23 10.84 1.19
C LYS A 100 10.63 11.15 1.72
N GLY A 101 11.66 10.92 0.91
CA GLY A 101 13.07 11.16 1.26
C GLY A 101 13.80 9.86 1.56
N GLU A 102 15.00 9.95 2.13
CA GLU A 102 15.85 8.78 2.41
C GLU A 102 15.82 8.41 3.90
N ASP A 103 15.44 7.16 4.20
CA ASP A 103 15.61 6.48 5.50
C ASP A 103 15.33 7.38 6.73
N ASP A 104 16.37 7.77 7.47
CA ASP A 104 16.29 8.51 8.73
C ASP A 104 15.82 9.97 8.57
N GLU A 105 15.85 10.51 7.36
CA GLU A 105 15.37 11.86 7.03
C GLU A 105 13.98 11.84 6.37
N ALA A 106 13.37 10.66 6.24
CA ALA A 106 12.10 10.52 5.54
C ALA A 106 10.92 11.14 6.30
N GLU A 107 10.11 11.92 5.58
CA GLU A 107 8.90 12.54 6.10
C GLU A 107 7.67 11.70 5.73
N ALA A 108 6.79 11.44 6.69
CA ALA A 108 5.51 10.80 6.41
C ALA A 108 4.57 11.79 5.72
N VAL A 109 4.17 11.49 4.48
CA VAL A 109 3.29 12.37 3.68
C VAL A 109 1.86 11.88 3.63
N TRP A 110 1.62 10.58 3.87
CA TRP A 110 0.30 9.99 4.01
C TRP A 110 0.36 8.71 4.87
N ALA A 111 -0.74 8.38 5.54
CA ALA A 111 -0.86 7.14 6.27
C ALA A 111 -2.32 6.66 6.29
N THR A 112 -2.53 5.34 6.33
CA THR A 112 -3.85 4.74 6.54
C THR A 112 -4.47 5.14 7.88
N SER A 113 -3.65 5.57 8.85
CA SER A 113 -4.07 5.87 10.22
C SER A 113 -4.70 4.66 10.91
N THR A 114 -4.20 3.47 10.61
CA THR A 114 -4.61 2.18 11.21
C THR A 114 -3.81 1.82 12.46
N ASN A 115 -3.07 2.79 13.01
CA ASN A 115 -2.36 2.69 14.27
C ASN A 115 -3.36 2.30 15.36
N GLN A 116 -3.26 1.07 15.83
CA GLN A 116 -4.19 0.42 16.76
C GLN A 116 -5.57 0.10 16.16
N ILE A 117 -5.67 -1.09 15.60
CA ILE A 117 -6.86 -1.95 15.71
C ILE A 117 -6.58 -2.98 16.81
#